data_AF-A0A662XGB3-F1
#
_entry.id   AF-A0A662XGB3-F1
#
_cell.length_a   1.000
_cell.length_b   1.000
_cell.length_c   1.000
_cell.angle_alpha   90.00
_cell.angle_beta   90.00
_cell.angle_gamma   90.00
#
_symmetry.space_group_name_H-M   'P 1'
#
loop_
_entity.id
_entity.type
_entity.pdbx_description
1 polymer ?
#
loop_
_entity_poly.entity_id
_entity_poly.type
_entity_poly.pdbx_seq_one_letter_code
_entity_poly.pdbx_strand_id
1 'polypeptide(L)'
;MMEKRLATQEYFDVLNEQPFAPKISETSNKIVEQKPEFQMDFVARQHYFQSRDQEKMEALEGFCDVDHARGERLTFKPDIGNADHVLKQLRPDRCAESSQQQLYRLTYNDPKRAELKKQRLRDQQYAQCTFKPEINPVSKALGRSSTLDELAHPTLDMQQDQPTSKRSPPQGGRPVAAASSSRAALKQYFANKRFRSRVALEMEEAEKAECTFQPTLIASRKPVGCASTSKLYSREPRATRSMEWKSENLLHLIEAERQKKADEIEAKRNAQELKELEQCTFRPNLRKSGPRKRLPGTKNSPSPPRNADDAGRASEQPVIVRGLGRFLELRELARKQQAEQKQREEKVFAPNANYEPRSYTVPKPFKLSESSKDSIRRRLKVREEMRAKERTECTFRPQTVASQSRRVLENMLNR
;
A
#
# COMPACT_ATOMS: atom_id res chain seq x y z
N MET A 1 55.60 -8.90 21.37
CA MET A 1 55.29 -7.77 20.46
C MET A 1 55.58 -8.13 19.00
N MET A 2 56.75 -8.71 18.67
CA MET A 2 57.06 -9.16 17.29
C MET A 2 56.17 -10.31 16.81
N GLU A 3 55.92 -11.32 17.65
CA GLU A 3 55.07 -12.47 17.28
C GLU A 3 53.63 -12.07 16.91
N LYS A 4 53.04 -11.10 17.61
CA LYS A 4 51.72 -10.57 17.25
C LYS A 4 51.73 -9.86 15.90
N ARG A 5 52.81 -9.16 15.55
CA ARG A 5 52.94 -8.50 14.24
C ARG A 5 53.08 -9.52 13.12
N LEU A 6 53.90 -10.55 13.33
CA LEU A 6 54.07 -11.65 12.36
C LEU A 6 52.77 -12.43 12.16
N ALA A 7 52.08 -12.81 13.23
CA ALA A 7 50.79 -13.51 13.13
C ALA A 7 49.70 -12.64 12.45
N THR A 8 49.73 -11.32 12.66
CA THR A 8 48.83 -10.39 11.98
C THR A 8 49.15 -10.33 10.49
N GLN A 9 50.44 -10.32 10.14
CA GLN A 9 50.90 -10.28 8.75
C GLN A 9 50.56 -11.57 8.00
N GLU A 10 50.84 -12.73 8.59
CA GLU A 10 50.45 -14.04 8.04
C GLU A 10 48.94 -14.14 7.82
N TYR A 11 48.12 -13.60 8.73
CA TYR A 11 46.67 -13.56 8.57
C TYR A 11 46.22 -12.72 7.35
N PHE A 12 46.86 -11.57 7.11
CA PHE A 12 46.56 -10.74 5.95
C PHE A 12 47.06 -11.35 4.63
N ASP A 13 48.20 -12.06 4.67
CA ASP A 13 48.75 -12.77 3.51
C ASP A 13 47.83 -13.93 3.09
N VAL A 14 47.31 -14.71 4.05
CA VAL A 14 46.32 -15.78 3.80
C VAL A 14 44.98 -15.24 3.27
N LEU A 15 44.56 -14.05 3.71
CA LEU A 15 43.36 -13.39 3.17
C LEU A 15 43.55 -12.93 1.72
N ASN A 16 44.77 -12.52 1.34
CA ASN A 16 45.09 -12.12 -0.04
C ASN A 16 45.21 -13.30 -1.00
N GLU A 17 45.52 -14.51 -0.52
CA GLU A 17 45.56 -15.74 -1.33
C GLU A 17 44.18 -16.41 -1.52
N GLN A 18 43.09 -15.79 -1.04
CA GLN A 18 41.73 -16.28 -1.29
C GLN A 18 41.43 -16.28 -2.81
N PRO A 19 40.90 -17.38 -3.39
CA PRO A 19 40.60 -17.47 -4.82
C PRO A 19 39.49 -16.50 -5.27
N PHE A 20 38.80 -15.87 -4.32
CA PHE A 20 37.80 -14.85 -4.55
C PHE A 20 38.37 -13.47 -4.20
N ALA A 21 38.75 -12.71 -5.22
CA ALA A 21 39.14 -11.31 -5.11
C ALA A 21 37.97 -10.42 -5.58
N PRO A 22 37.07 -9.97 -4.67
CA PRO A 22 35.96 -9.11 -5.06
C PRO A 22 36.52 -7.81 -5.64
N LYS A 23 36.14 -7.51 -6.88
CA LYS A 23 36.49 -6.23 -7.53
C LYS A 23 35.48 -5.18 -7.09
N ILE A 24 35.98 -4.02 -6.67
CA ILE A 24 35.13 -2.86 -6.39
C ILE A 24 34.44 -2.45 -7.69
N SER A 25 33.12 -2.30 -7.63
CA SER A 25 32.33 -1.88 -8.80
C SER A 25 32.73 -0.48 -9.28
N GLU A 26 32.61 -0.23 -10.57
CA GLU A 26 32.86 1.10 -11.15
C GLU A 26 31.94 2.18 -10.56
N THR A 27 30.73 1.80 -10.13
CA THR A 27 29.78 2.71 -9.49
C THR A 27 30.27 3.14 -8.12
N SER A 28 30.83 2.24 -7.33
CA SER A 28 31.49 2.57 -6.06
C SER A 28 32.65 3.54 -6.27
N ASN A 29 33.47 3.34 -7.31
CA ASN A 29 34.58 4.26 -7.63
C ASN A 29 34.06 5.65 -8.00
N LYS A 30 33.02 5.74 -8.85
CA LYS A 30 32.37 7.02 -9.18
C LYS A 30 31.77 7.73 -7.95
N ILE A 31 31.21 6.99 -7.00
CA ILE A 31 30.69 7.56 -5.75
C ILE A 31 31.82 8.17 -4.90
N VAL A 32 32.97 7.49 -4.84
CA VAL A 32 34.17 7.98 -4.14
C VAL A 32 34.78 9.20 -4.84
N GLU A 33 34.74 9.25 -6.17
CA GLU A 33 35.18 10.42 -6.94
C GLU A 33 34.26 11.63 -6.74
N GLN A 34 32.93 11.41 -6.71
CA GLN A 34 31.95 12.48 -6.51
C GLN A 34 31.95 13.07 -5.10
N LYS A 35 32.35 12.28 -4.10
CA LYS A 35 32.31 12.66 -2.69
C LYS A 35 33.71 12.59 -2.09
N PRO A 36 34.43 13.71 -1.98
CA PRO A 36 35.79 13.73 -1.44
C PRO A 36 35.84 13.26 0.02
N GLU A 37 34.73 13.37 0.76
CA GLU A 37 34.59 12.78 2.09
C GLU A 37 34.93 11.28 2.11
N PHE A 38 34.71 10.60 0.97
CA PHE A 38 34.95 9.18 0.83
C PHE A 38 36.35 8.79 0.37
N GLN A 39 37.23 9.77 0.15
CA GLN A 39 38.66 9.55 -0.12
C GLN A 39 39.50 9.66 1.17
N MET A 40 38.94 10.24 2.24
CA MET A 40 39.63 10.43 3.52
C MET A 40 39.83 9.12 4.28
N ASP A 41 40.84 9.06 5.15
CA ASP A 41 41.02 7.93 6.05
C ASP A 41 39.79 7.69 6.94
N PHE A 42 39.58 6.44 7.38
CA PHE A 42 38.40 6.04 8.15
C PHE A 42 38.16 6.94 9.38
N VAL A 43 39.22 7.24 10.14
CA VAL A 43 39.14 8.08 11.35
C VAL A 43 38.79 9.52 10.99
N ALA A 44 39.44 10.10 9.98
CA ALA A 44 39.15 11.45 9.51
C ALA A 44 37.71 11.58 8.99
N ARG A 45 37.23 10.56 8.29
CA ARG A 45 35.85 10.45 7.81
C ARG A 45 34.83 10.33 8.93
N GLN A 46 35.13 9.56 9.97
CA GLN A 46 34.28 9.45 11.15
C GLN A 46 34.12 10.81 11.84
N HIS A 47 35.24 11.53 12.03
CA HIS A 47 35.19 12.88 12.58
C HIS A 47 34.43 13.84 11.67
N TYR A 48 34.64 13.80 10.35
CA TYR A 48 33.92 14.64 9.41
C TYR A 48 32.41 14.47 9.51
N PHE A 49 31.91 13.23 9.50
CA PHE A 49 30.47 12.99 9.61
C PHE A 49 29.91 13.38 10.97
N GLN A 50 30.67 13.16 12.05
CA GLN A 50 30.29 13.64 13.38
C GLN A 50 30.17 15.17 13.43
N SER A 51 31.17 15.89 12.90
CA SER A 51 31.15 17.35 12.83
C SER A 51 30.00 17.87 11.97
N ARG A 52 29.71 17.21 10.85
CA ARG A 52 28.58 17.57 9.97
C ARG A 52 27.23 17.33 10.63
N ASP A 53 27.07 16.22 11.35
CA ASP A 53 25.86 15.96 12.12
C ASP A 53 25.71 16.97 13.27
N GLN A 54 26.82 17.34 13.91
CA GLN A 54 26.83 18.37 14.94
C GLN A 54 26.45 19.75 14.36
N GLU A 55 27.04 20.17 13.24
CA GLU A 55 26.70 21.42 12.55
C GLU A 55 25.22 21.47 12.17
N LYS A 56 24.68 20.34 11.68
CA LYS A 56 23.25 20.23 11.36
C LYS A 56 22.37 20.39 12.61
N MET A 57 22.80 19.84 13.74
CA MET A 57 22.11 19.99 15.03
C MET A 57 22.19 21.45 15.53
N GLU A 58 23.37 22.07 15.47
CA GLU A 58 23.60 23.47 15.86
C GLU A 58 22.81 24.45 14.97
N ALA A 59 22.75 24.21 13.66
CA ALA A 59 21.93 25.02 12.75
C ALA A 59 20.44 24.94 13.08
N LEU A 60 19.98 23.77 13.53
CA LEU A 60 18.58 23.53 13.91
C LEU A 60 18.25 24.15 15.28
N GLU A 61 19.19 24.10 16.22
CA GLU A 61 19.13 24.81 17.51
C GLU A 61 19.09 26.34 17.29
N GLY A 62 19.99 26.85 16.44
CA GLY A 62 20.04 28.26 16.06
C GLY A 62 18.77 28.76 15.39
N PHE A 63 18.07 27.93 14.61
CA PHE A 63 16.77 28.30 14.05
C PHE A 63 15.73 28.58 15.14
N CYS A 64 15.68 27.73 16.16
CA CYS A 64 14.77 27.93 17.30
C CYS A 64 15.12 29.20 18.10
N ASP A 65 16.40 29.46 18.36
CA ASP A 65 16.82 30.62 19.16
C ASP A 65 16.66 31.94 18.42
N VAL A 66 16.89 31.96 17.11
CA VAL A 66 16.76 33.15 16.26
C VAL A 66 15.30 33.64 16.19
N ASP A 67 14.33 32.72 16.15
CA ASP A 67 12.90 33.08 16.19
C ASP A 67 12.50 33.68 17.55
N HIS A 68 13.10 33.22 18.65
CA HIS A 68 12.91 33.80 19.98
C HIS A 68 13.59 35.17 20.12
N ALA A 69 14.79 35.35 19.56
CA ALA A 69 15.58 36.58 19.65
C ALA A 69 15.09 37.71 18.75
N ARG A 70 14.52 37.41 17.58
CA ARG A 70 13.89 38.41 16.68
C ARG A 70 12.61 39.02 17.24
N GLY A 71 12.16 38.60 18.41
CA GLY A 71 10.97 39.15 19.05
C GLY A 71 9.67 38.74 18.37
N GLU A 72 9.71 37.74 17.48
CA GLU A 72 8.51 37.02 16.99
C GLU A 72 7.97 36.16 18.15
N ARG A 73 7.54 36.83 19.22
CA ARG A 73 6.76 36.22 20.28
C ARG A 73 5.53 35.65 19.60
N LEU A 74 5.41 34.32 19.60
CA LEU A 74 4.21 33.60 19.18
C LEU A 74 2.99 34.38 19.67
N THR A 75 2.27 35.01 18.74
CA THR A 75 1.18 35.96 19.04
C THR A 75 -0.03 35.24 19.64
N PHE A 76 -0.07 33.93 19.47
CA PHE A 76 -1.11 33.06 19.98
C PHE A 76 -0.52 32.08 20.99
N LYS A 77 -0.84 32.30 22.26
CA LYS A 77 -0.58 31.37 23.36
C LYS A 77 -1.94 30.94 23.91
N PRO A 78 -2.56 29.90 23.33
CA PRO A 78 -3.82 29.42 23.86
C PRO A 78 -3.61 28.95 25.29
N ASP A 79 -4.53 29.29 26.19
CA ASP A 79 -4.52 28.69 27.52
C ASP A 79 -4.89 27.21 27.37
N ILE A 80 -3.90 26.35 27.55
CA ILE A 80 -4.03 24.90 27.44
C ILE A 80 -4.48 24.28 28.78
N GLY A 81 -4.83 25.12 29.76
CA GLY A 81 -5.30 24.70 31.08
C GLY A 81 -4.25 23.87 31.82
N ASN A 82 -4.59 22.61 32.12
CA ASN A 82 -3.76 21.72 32.94
C ASN A 82 -2.79 20.83 32.14
N ALA A 83 -2.61 21.07 30.84
CA ALA A 83 -1.81 20.20 29.98
C ALA A 83 -0.37 20.00 30.50
N ASP A 84 0.28 21.07 30.96
CA ASP A 84 1.65 21.00 31.49
C ASP A 84 1.74 20.12 32.74
N HIS A 85 0.73 20.16 33.61
CA HIS A 85 0.70 19.34 34.80
C HIS A 85 0.53 17.85 34.45
N VAL A 86 -0.36 17.55 33.51
CA VAL A 86 -0.58 16.18 33.01
C VAL A 86 0.68 15.63 32.33
N LEU A 87 1.37 16.45 31.53
CA LEU A 87 2.61 16.06 30.87
C LEU A 87 3.73 15.78 31.89
N LYS A 88 3.87 16.62 32.92
CA LYS A 88 4.82 16.41 34.03
C LYS A 88 4.55 15.10 34.78
N GLN A 89 3.28 14.74 34.99
CA GLN A 89 2.92 13.48 35.64
C GLN A 89 3.16 12.26 34.76
N LEU A 90 2.77 12.32 33.48
CA LEU A 90 2.89 11.18 32.57
C LEU A 90 4.32 10.95 32.08
N ARG A 91 5.12 12.01 32.00
CA ARG A 91 6.45 12.01 31.36
C ARG A 91 7.43 12.94 32.10
N PRO A 92 7.72 12.68 33.37
CA PRO A 92 8.58 13.54 34.19
C PRO A 92 9.98 13.70 33.59
N ASP A 93 10.53 12.63 33.01
CA ASP A 93 11.85 12.62 32.39
C ASP A 93 12.00 13.69 31.30
N ARG A 94 10.91 13.97 30.55
CA ARG A 94 10.92 14.93 29.45
C ARG A 94 10.95 16.39 29.91
N CYS A 95 10.56 16.65 31.16
CA CYS A 95 10.56 17.98 31.73
C CYS A 95 11.94 18.38 32.28
N ALA A 96 12.84 17.41 32.47
CA ALA A 96 14.22 17.64 32.90
C ALA A 96 15.23 17.64 31.74
N GLU A 97 14.78 17.39 30.51
CA GLU A 97 15.65 17.36 29.33
C GLU A 97 16.18 18.77 28.98
N SER A 98 17.44 18.85 28.57
CA SER A 98 17.98 20.06 27.95
C SER A 98 17.43 20.25 26.52
N SER A 99 17.51 21.47 25.97
CA SER A 99 17.08 21.76 24.59
C SER A 99 17.70 20.81 23.57
N GLN A 100 18.99 20.52 23.72
CA GLN A 100 19.73 19.60 22.85
C GLN A 100 19.25 18.14 22.99
N GLN A 101 18.98 17.68 24.22
CA GLN A 101 18.43 16.34 24.46
C GLN A 101 17.02 16.21 23.89
N GLN A 102 16.18 17.23 24.06
CA GLN A 102 14.86 17.31 23.46
C GLN A 102 14.94 17.25 21.94
N LEU A 103 15.87 18.00 21.34
CA LEU A 103 16.07 18.02 19.89
C LEU A 103 16.50 16.64 19.38
N TYR A 104 17.53 16.04 19.99
CA TYR A 104 18.01 14.70 19.65
C TYR A 104 16.91 13.64 19.76
N ARG A 105 16.09 13.73 20.81
CA ARG A 105 14.94 12.84 20.98
C ARG A 105 13.93 12.99 19.84
N LEU A 106 13.59 14.22 19.46
CA LEU A 106 12.63 14.51 18.41
C LEU A 106 13.15 14.11 17.02
N THR A 107 14.44 14.32 16.75
CA THR A 107 15.05 14.08 15.44
C THR A 107 15.38 12.60 15.21
N TYR A 108 15.81 11.86 16.23
CA TYR A 108 16.28 10.48 16.06
C TYR A 108 15.46 9.45 16.85
N ASN A 109 15.24 9.67 18.15
CA ASN A 109 14.66 8.64 19.02
C ASN A 109 13.16 8.40 18.72
N ASP A 110 12.37 9.45 18.58
CA ASP A 110 10.94 9.37 18.32
C ASP A 110 10.62 8.75 16.95
N PRO A 111 11.26 9.14 15.82
CA PRO A 111 11.03 8.46 14.54
C PRO A 111 11.45 7.00 14.58
N LYS A 112 12.60 6.66 15.20
CA LYS A 112 13.04 5.28 15.39
C LYS A 112 12.03 4.45 16.18
N ARG A 113 11.48 5.00 17.27
CA ARG A 113 10.41 4.35 18.06
C ARG A 113 9.13 4.16 17.24
N ALA A 114 8.74 5.16 16.46
CA ALA A 114 7.56 5.08 15.60
C ALA A 114 7.72 4.00 14.53
N GLU A 115 8.90 3.89 13.92
CA GLU A 115 9.22 2.87 12.93
C GLU A 115 9.19 1.46 13.53
N LEU A 116 9.81 1.24 14.69
CA LEU A 116 9.72 -0.03 15.41
C LEU A 116 8.29 -0.41 15.77
N LYS A 117 7.46 0.56 16.18
CA LYS A 117 6.04 0.31 16.44
C LYS A 117 5.30 -0.11 15.17
N LYS A 118 5.58 0.54 14.03
CA LYS A 118 5.01 0.16 12.73
C LYS A 118 5.43 -1.25 12.32
N GLN A 119 6.71 -1.60 12.50
CA GLN A 119 7.21 -2.96 12.23
C GLN A 119 6.48 -3.98 13.09
N ARG A 120 6.38 -3.77 14.41
CA ARG A 120 5.63 -4.68 15.29
C ARG A 120 4.18 -4.88 14.88
N LEU A 121 3.48 -3.81 14.49
CA LEU A 121 2.09 -3.91 14.01
C LEU A 121 2.00 -4.70 12.70
N ARG A 122 2.95 -4.47 11.79
CA ARG A 122 3.06 -5.22 10.54
C ARG A 122 3.32 -6.71 10.81
N ASP A 123 4.23 -7.03 11.73
CA ASP A 123 4.54 -8.40 12.10
C ASP A 123 3.35 -9.09 12.76
N GLN A 124 2.62 -8.38 13.63
CA GLN A 124 1.36 -8.86 14.20
C GLN A 124 0.32 -9.12 13.12
N GLN A 125 0.21 -8.25 12.12
CA GLN A 125 -0.69 -8.43 10.99
C GLN A 125 -0.30 -9.65 10.15
N TYR A 126 0.99 -9.84 9.85
CA TYR A 126 1.47 -11.02 9.14
C TYR A 126 1.32 -12.31 9.96
N ALA A 127 1.46 -12.26 11.28
CA ALA A 127 1.28 -13.41 12.15
C ALA A 127 -0.18 -13.91 12.19
N GLN A 128 -1.16 -13.04 11.90
CA GLN A 128 -2.57 -13.44 11.77
C GLN A 128 -2.85 -14.22 10.49
N CYS A 129 -1.97 -14.15 9.48
CA CYS A 129 -2.11 -14.92 8.26
C CYS A 129 -1.75 -16.39 8.51
N THR A 130 -2.75 -17.27 8.42
CA THR A 130 -2.58 -18.73 8.52
C THR A 130 -1.93 -19.33 7.28
N PHE A 131 -2.10 -18.69 6.13
CA PHE A 131 -1.51 -19.12 4.87
C PHE A 131 -0.03 -18.73 4.80
N LYS A 132 0.84 -19.75 4.88
CA LYS A 132 2.28 -19.63 4.68
C LYS A 132 2.64 -20.33 3.37
N PRO A 133 2.59 -19.64 2.22
CA PRO A 133 2.90 -20.26 0.95
C PRO A 133 4.37 -20.69 0.97
N GLU A 134 4.60 -22.00 0.88
CA GLU A 134 5.90 -22.54 0.58
C GLU A 134 6.05 -22.60 -0.94
N ILE A 135 7.14 -22.04 -1.46
CA ILE A 135 7.44 -22.15 -2.88
C ILE A 135 7.72 -23.63 -3.16
N ASN A 136 6.98 -24.21 -4.12
CA ASN A 136 7.17 -25.59 -4.56
C ASN A 136 8.67 -25.83 -4.84
N PRO A 137 9.28 -26.95 -4.36
CA PRO A 137 10.69 -27.25 -4.59
C PRO A 137 11.09 -27.16 -6.07
N VAL A 138 10.20 -27.50 -6.99
CA VAL A 138 10.42 -27.35 -8.44
C VAL A 138 10.54 -25.88 -8.83
N SER A 139 9.60 -25.03 -8.39
CA SER A 139 9.65 -23.58 -8.63
C SER A 139 10.82 -22.91 -7.92
N LYS A 140 11.23 -23.41 -6.75
CA LYS A 140 12.40 -22.95 -6.00
C LYS A 140 13.71 -23.32 -6.72
N ALA A 141 13.75 -24.47 -7.40
CA ALA A 141 14.88 -24.90 -8.21
C ALA A 141 14.92 -24.23 -9.60
N LEU A 142 13.76 -23.91 -10.18
CA LEU A 142 13.64 -23.18 -11.44
C LEU A 142 13.87 -21.67 -11.26
N GLY A 143 13.46 -21.12 -10.11
CA GLY A 143 13.70 -19.74 -9.74
C GLY A 143 15.19 -19.49 -9.56
N ARG A 144 15.78 -18.67 -10.41
CA ARG A 144 17.17 -18.22 -10.24
C ARG A 144 17.23 -17.43 -8.94
N SER A 145 18.17 -17.76 -8.05
CA SER A 145 18.46 -16.92 -6.89
C SER A 145 19.03 -15.61 -7.42
N SER A 146 18.23 -14.55 -7.43
CA SER A 146 18.69 -13.23 -7.85
C SER A 146 19.85 -12.81 -6.98
N THR A 147 20.99 -12.52 -7.60
CA THR A 147 22.14 -12.01 -6.84
C THR A 147 21.82 -10.59 -6.35
N LEU A 148 22.48 -10.15 -5.27
CA LEU A 148 22.31 -8.77 -4.79
C LEU A 148 22.62 -7.72 -5.88
N ASP A 149 23.49 -8.07 -6.81
CA ASP A 149 23.88 -7.25 -7.97
C ASP A 149 22.71 -7.09 -8.97
N GLU A 150 22.02 -8.17 -9.32
CA GLU A 150 20.82 -8.15 -10.19
C GLU A 150 19.66 -7.35 -9.57
N LEU A 151 19.52 -7.37 -8.24
CA LEU A 151 18.50 -6.59 -7.53
C LEU A 151 18.87 -5.11 -7.41
N ALA A 152 20.16 -4.80 -7.28
CA ALA A 152 20.66 -3.43 -7.23
C ALA A 152 20.64 -2.76 -8.61
N HIS A 153 20.76 -3.56 -9.67
CA HIS A 153 20.75 -3.13 -11.06
C HIS A 153 19.66 -3.89 -11.82
N PRO A 154 18.36 -3.53 -11.64
CA PRO A 154 17.29 -4.15 -12.39
C PRO A 154 17.50 -3.85 -13.87
N THR A 155 17.98 -4.85 -14.61
CA THR A 155 18.09 -4.79 -16.07
C THR A 155 16.68 -4.67 -16.62
N LEU A 156 16.36 -3.51 -17.18
CA LEU A 156 15.16 -3.35 -18.00
C LEU A 156 15.39 -4.15 -19.29
N ASP A 157 15.10 -5.46 -19.25
CA ASP A 157 15.05 -6.29 -20.45
C ASP A 157 13.83 -5.92 -21.28
N MET A 158 13.94 -4.78 -21.96
CA MET A 158 13.19 -4.46 -23.15
C MET A 158 14.13 -4.59 -24.35
N GLN A 159 14.27 -5.80 -24.90
CA GLN A 159 13.92 -6.12 -26.30
C GLN A 159 14.65 -7.36 -26.86
N GLN A 160 13.81 -8.23 -27.44
CA GLN A 160 13.92 -8.90 -28.74
C GLN A 160 14.95 -10.03 -28.93
N ASP A 161 14.38 -11.22 -29.14
CA ASP A 161 14.93 -12.26 -30.00
C ASP A 161 15.48 -11.66 -31.31
N GLN A 162 16.79 -11.75 -31.52
CA GLN A 162 17.42 -11.64 -32.83
C GLN A 162 18.37 -12.84 -33.01
N PRO A 163 18.35 -13.48 -34.19
CA PRO A 163 19.01 -14.75 -34.42
C PRO A 163 20.50 -14.57 -34.66
N THR A 164 21.23 -15.63 -34.33
CA THR A 164 22.68 -15.82 -34.48
C THR A 164 23.23 -15.29 -35.81
N SER A 165 24.09 -14.26 -35.73
CA SER A 165 24.87 -13.74 -36.87
C SER A 165 26.36 -14.04 -36.73
N LYS A 166 26.94 -14.35 -37.87
CA LYS A 166 28.23 -14.97 -38.19
C LYS A 166 29.49 -14.26 -37.64
N ARG A 167 30.37 -15.09 -37.05
CA ARG A 167 31.81 -15.30 -37.35
C ARG A 167 32.59 -14.19 -38.09
N SER A 168 33.67 -13.74 -37.44
CA SER A 168 34.93 -13.28 -38.04
C SER A 168 36.13 -13.84 -37.24
N PRO A 169 37.35 -13.95 -37.83
CA PRO A 169 38.28 -15.06 -37.57
C PRO A 169 39.48 -14.71 -36.69
N PRO A 170 40.21 -15.71 -36.14
CA PRO A 170 41.65 -15.59 -35.95
C PRO A 170 42.40 -16.45 -36.99
N GLN A 171 43.48 -15.88 -37.50
CA GLN A 171 44.37 -16.48 -38.47
C GLN A 171 45.29 -17.55 -37.85
N GLY A 172 45.67 -18.53 -38.68
CA GLY A 172 47.04 -19.04 -38.78
C GLY A 172 47.56 -20.00 -37.70
N GLY A 173 47.55 -21.31 -38.00
CA GLY A 173 48.35 -22.33 -37.31
C GLY A 173 47.93 -23.75 -37.73
N ARG A 174 48.86 -24.58 -38.18
CA ARG A 174 48.68 -25.81 -38.97
C ARG A 174 48.42 -27.09 -38.11
N PRO A 175 48.21 -28.30 -38.71
CA PRO A 175 47.13 -29.23 -38.35
C PRO A 175 47.60 -30.49 -37.59
N VAL A 176 46.70 -31.20 -36.89
CA VAL A 176 46.78 -32.66 -36.74
C VAL A 176 45.38 -33.27 -36.60
N ALA A 177 45.08 -34.18 -37.52
CA ALA A 177 43.89 -35.01 -37.55
C ALA A 177 43.98 -36.11 -36.49
N ALA A 178 43.23 -36.02 -35.39
CA ALA A 178 43.05 -37.14 -34.45
C ALA A 178 41.82 -37.07 -33.51
N ALA A 179 40.93 -36.08 -33.63
CA ALA A 179 39.88 -35.84 -32.61
C ALA A 179 38.43 -36.15 -33.04
N SER A 180 38.21 -36.75 -34.22
CA SER A 180 36.84 -36.98 -34.71
C SER A 180 36.18 -38.26 -34.17
N SER A 181 36.97 -39.22 -33.68
CA SER A 181 36.44 -40.50 -33.18
C SER A 181 35.84 -40.40 -31.77
N SER A 182 36.43 -39.59 -30.88
CA SER A 182 35.97 -39.49 -29.48
C SER A 182 34.61 -38.78 -29.36
N ARG A 183 34.31 -37.81 -30.23
CA ARG A 183 33.05 -37.07 -30.18
C ARG A 183 31.87 -37.86 -30.75
N ALA A 184 32.12 -38.76 -31.70
CA ALA A 184 31.13 -39.70 -32.22
C ALA A 184 30.88 -40.85 -31.23
N ALA A 185 31.94 -41.40 -30.63
CA ALA A 185 31.85 -42.43 -29.60
C ALA A 185 31.10 -41.93 -28.34
N LEU A 186 31.34 -40.68 -27.92
CA LEU A 186 30.63 -40.08 -26.79
C LEU A 186 29.14 -39.85 -27.08
N LYS A 187 28.78 -39.47 -28.32
CA LYS A 187 27.37 -39.34 -28.75
C LYS A 187 26.64 -40.70 -28.78
N GLN A 188 27.30 -41.77 -29.20
CA GLN A 188 26.73 -43.13 -29.14
C GLN A 188 26.60 -43.65 -27.71
N TYR A 189 27.55 -43.31 -26.82
CA TYR A 189 27.51 -43.68 -25.40
C TYR A 189 26.33 -43.04 -24.65
N PHE A 190 25.93 -41.82 -25.03
CA PHE A 190 24.74 -41.14 -24.47
C PHE A 190 23.42 -41.50 -25.17
N ALA A 191 23.45 -42.04 -26.39
CA ALA A 191 22.24 -42.50 -27.08
C ALA A 191 21.61 -43.75 -26.41
N ASN A 192 22.46 -44.63 -25.85
CA ASN A 192 22.02 -45.89 -25.24
C ASN A 192 21.78 -45.82 -23.72
N LYS A 193 22.06 -44.69 -23.07
CA LYS A 193 21.76 -44.46 -21.64
C LYS A 193 20.58 -43.49 -21.48
N ARG A 194 19.40 -43.92 -21.93
CA ARG A 194 18.10 -43.37 -21.50
C ARG A 194 17.83 -43.76 -20.03
N PHE A 195 18.56 -43.17 -19.09
CA PHE A 195 18.24 -43.26 -17.65
C PHE A 195 17.09 -42.33 -17.24
N ARG A 196 16.60 -41.49 -18.15
CA ARG A 196 15.41 -40.64 -17.94
C ARG A 196 14.08 -41.32 -18.28
N SER A 197 14.08 -42.57 -18.78
CA SER A 197 12.83 -43.17 -19.26
C SER A 197 12.12 -44.04 -18.24
N ARG A 198 12.79 -44.71 -17.28
CA ARG A 198 12.07 -45.61 -16.35
C ARG A 198 11.24 -44.87 -15.32
N VAL A 199 11.84 -43.98 -14.54
CA VAL A 199 11.11 -43.21 -13.52
C VAL A 199 10.07 -42.29 -14.15
N ALA A 200 10.35 -41.73 -15.33
CA ALA A 200 9.37 -40.93 -16.06
C ALA A 200 8.22 -41.77 -16.64
N LEU A 201 8.49 -42.98 -17.16
CA LEU A 201 7.43 -43.90 -17.60
C LEU A 201 6.62 -44.42 -16.41
N GLU A 202 7.26 -44.74 -15.30
CA GLU A 202 6.62 -45.25 -14.09
C GLU A 202 5.76 -44.16 -13.43
N MET A 203 6.19 -42.90 -13.46
CA MET A 203 5.37 -41.74 -13.07
C MET A 203 4.23 -41.48 -14.06
N GLU A 204 4.45 -41.58 -15.36
CA GLU A 204 3.40 -41.39 -16.37
C GLU A 204 2.35 -42.52 -16.32
N GLU A 205 2.76 -43.74 -15.99
CA GLU A 205 1.87 -44.88 -15.75
C GLU A 205 1.08 -44.71 -14.44
N ALA A 206 1.70 -44.18 -13.38
CA ALA A 206 1.00 -43.84 -12.14
C ALA A 206 -0.03 -42.72 -12.36
N GLU A 207 0.33 -41.65 -13.09
CA GLU A 207 -0.58 -40.55 -13.44
C GLU A 207 -1.75 -41.02 -14.31
N LYS A 208 -1.53 -41.98 -15.22
CA LYS A 208 -2.59 -42.59 -16.04
C LYS A 208 -3.49 -43.52 -15.23
N ALA A 209 -2.95 -44.21 -14.23
CA ALA A 209 -3.72 -45.09 -13.34
C ALA A 209 -4.57 -44.30 -12.33
N GLU A 210 -4.12 -43.12 -11.92
CA GLU A 210 -4.85 -42.23 -10.99
C GLU A 210 -5.90 -41.36 -11.70
N CYS A 211 -5.89 -41.28 -13.03
CA CYS A 211 -6.86 -40.51 -13.80
C CYS A 211 -8.17 -41.29 -14.02
N THR A 212 -9.20 -40.97 -13.23
CA THR A 212 -10.57 -41.53 -13.36
C THR A 212 -11.41 -40.93 -14.49
N PHE A 213 -10.87 -39.96 -15.23
CA PHE A 213 -11.59 -39.28 -16.30
C PHE A 213 -10.88 -39.48 -17.65
N GLN A 214 -11.30 -40.50 -18.38
CA GLN A 214 -10.85 -40.78 -19.74
C GLN A 214 -12.01 -40.53 -20.71
N PRO A 215 -12.24 -39.29 -21.16
CA PRO A 215 -13.28 -39.03 -22.13
C PRO A 215 -12.88 -39.68 -23.46
N THR A 216 -13.63 -40.69 -23.88
CA THR A 216 -13.55 -41.25 -25.23
C THR A 216 -13.94 -40.19 -26.22
N LEU A 217 -12.94 -39.51 -26.81
CA LEU A 217 -13.14 -38.64 -27.95
C LEU A 217 -13.55 -39.52 -29.14
N ILE A 218 -14.84 -39.54 -29.44
CA ILE A 218 -15.37 -40.15 -30.68
C ILE A 218 -14.75 -39.36 -31.83
N ALA A 219 -13.77 -39.95 -32.51
CA ALA A 219 -13.21 -39.36 -33.72
C ALA A 219 -14.32 -39.23 -34.77
N SER A 220 -14.74 -37.99 -35.03
CA SER A 220 -15.71 -37.64 -36.06
C SER A 220 -15.19 -38.12 -37.41
N ARG A 221 -15.71 -39.25 -37.90
CA ARG A 221 -15.49 -39.70 -39.28
C ARG A 221 -16.01 -38.62 -40.22
N LYS A 222 -15.13 -38.03 -41.02
CA LYS A 222 -15.52 -37.16 -42.14
C LYS A 222 -16.36 -38.00 -43.12
N PRO A 223 -17.59 -37.64 -43.46
CA PRO A 223 -18.32 -38.32 -44.52
C PRO A 223 -17.78 -37.85 -45.87
N VAL A 224 -17.22 -38.80 -46.61
CA VAL A 224 -17.04 -38.73 -48.06
C VAL A 224 -18.44 -38.67 -48.70
N GLY A 225 -18.63 -37.78 -49.66
CA GLY A 225 -19.94 -37.50 -50.25
C GLY A 225 -20.56 -38.68 -51.00
N CYS A 226 -21.90 -38.71 -51.01
CA CYS A 226 -22.70 -39.26 -52.11
C CYS A 226 -24.12 -38.69 -52.03
N ALA A 227 -24.66 -38.29 -53.17
CA ALA A 227 -26.00 -37.75 -53.33
C ALA A 227 -27.08 -38.84 -53.27
N SER A 228 -28.27 -38.48 -52.78
CA SER A 228 -29.58 -38.68 -53.44
C SER A 228 -30.71 -39.01 -52.44
N THR A 229 -31.72 -38.14 -52.47
CA THR A 229 -33.16 -38.42 -52.33
C THR A 229 -33.65 -39.32 -51.19
N SER A 230 -34.44 -38.77 -50.27
CA SER A 230 -35.90 -38.93 -50.30
C SER A 230 -36.56 -38.19 -49.15
N LYS A 231 -37.74 -37.64 -49.47
CA LYS A 231 -38.66 -36.94 -48.58
C LYS A 231 -39.24 -37.95 -47.58
N LEU A 232 -39.40 -37.56 -46.32
CA LEU A 232 -40.69 -37.49 -45.62
C LEU A 232 -40.51 -37.23 -44.11
N TYR A 233 -41.47 -36.48 -43.58
CA TYR A 233 -41.71 -36.11 -42.18
C TYR A 233 -40.98 -34.88 -41.65
N SER A 234 -41.63 -33.74 -41.96
CA SER A 234 -41.75 -32.58 -41.08
C SER A 234 -42.00 -33.01 -39.63
N ARG A 235 -40.95 -32.91 -38.82
CA ARG A 235 -41.07 -32.87 -37.38
C ARG A 235 -40.47 -31.54 -36.96
N GLU A 236 -41.35 -30.71 -36.40
CA GLU A 236 -41.05 -29.36 -35.93
C GLU A 236 -39.66 -29.26 -35.29
N PRO A 237 -38.81 -28.31 -35.70
CA PRO A 237 -37.58 -28.06 -35.00
C PRO A 237 -37.98 -27.51 -33.64
N ARG A 238 -37.90 -28.37 -32.60
CA ARG A 238 -37.71 -27.89 -31.24
C ARG A 238 -36.56 -26.89 -31.34
N ALA A 239 -36.87 -25.62 -31.09
CA ALA A 239 -35.90 -24.58 -30.93
C ALA A 239 -34.99 -24.97 -29.76
N THR A 240 -34.00 -25.80 -30.05
CA THR A 240 -32.72 -25.73 -29.39
C THR A 240 -32.31 -24.29 -29.62
N ARG A 241 -32.48 -23.45 -28.59
CA ARG A 241 -31.67 -22.24 -28.47
C ARG A 241 -30.26 -22.76 -28.59
N SER A 242 -29.74 -22.72 -29.81
CA SER A 242 -28.33 -22.52 -30.06
C SER A 242 -28.03 -21.25 -29.28
N MET A 243 -27.69 -21.41 -28.00
CA MET A 243 -26.83 -20.46 -27.34
C MET A 243 -25.54 -20.57 -28.14
N GLU A 244 -25.49 -19.83 -29.23
CA GLU A 244 -24.24 -19.28 -29.71
C GLU A 244 -23.54 -18.80 -28.45
N TRP A 245 -22.46 -19.50 -28.10
CA TRP A 245 -21.58 -19.10 -27.03
C TRP A 245 -21.02 -17.75 -27.44
N LYS A 246 -21.76 -16.68 -27.14
CA LYS A 246 -21.31 -15.30 -27.21
C LYS A 246 -20.32 -15.17 -26.05
N SER A 247 -19.10 -15.64 -26.30
CA SER A 247 -17.95 -15.63 -25.38
C SER A 247 -17.70 -14.25 -24.79
N GLU A 248 -18.16 -13.19 -25.48
CA GLU A 248 -18.06 -11.80 -25.07
C GLU A 248 -18.86 -11.43 -23.81
N ASN A 249 -19.81 -12.24 -23.36
CA ASN A 249 -20.63 -11.93 -22.16
C ASN A 249 -20.69 -13.05 -21.12
N LEU A 250 -19.94 -14.14 -21.32
CA LEU A 250 -19.97 -15.30 -20.44
C LEU A 250 -19.39 -14.99 -19.05
N LEU A 251 -18.29 -14.22 -18.99
CA LEU A 251 -17.69 -13.82 -17.72
C LEU A 251 -18.64 -12.95 -16.89
N HIS A 252 -19.32 -11.99 -17.53
CA HIS A 252 -20.29 -11.13 -16.86
C HIS A 252 -21.51 -11.92 -16.34
N LEU A 253 -21.97 -12.92 -17.09
CA LEU A 253 -23.03 -13.83 -16.64
C LEU A 253 -22.58 -14.68 -15.44
N ILE A 254 -21.35 -15.19 -15.45
CA ILE A 254 -20.78 -15.94 -14.32
C ILE A 254 -20.66 -15.05 -13.08
N GLU A 255 -20.20 -13.82 -13.24
CA GLU A 255 -20.08 -12.85 -12.15
C GLU A 255 -21.45 -12.46 -11.57
N ALA A 256 -22.43 -12.19 -12.43
CA ALA A 256 -23.80 -11.91 -12.01
C ALA A 256 -24.43 -13.11 -11.26
N GLU A 257 -24.16 -14.34 -11.71
CA GLU A 257 -24.64 -15.55 -11.03
C GLU A 257 -23.94 -15.76 -9.67
N ARG A 258 -22.64 -15.45 -9.57
CA ARG A 258 -21.91 -15.47 -8.29
C ARG A 258 -22.44 -14.43 -7.32
N GLN A 259 -22.70 -13.22 -7.79
CA GLN A 259 -23.26 -12.15 -6.95
C GLN A 259 -24.65 -12.53 -6.45
N LYS A 260 -25.52 -13.02 -7.33
CA LYS A 260 -26.86 -13.48 -6.96
C LYS A 260 -26.82 -14.59 -5.91
N LYS A 261 -25.88 -15.54 -6.03
CA LYS A 261 -25.68 -16.59 -5.01
C LYS A 261 -25.17 -16.03 -3.69
N ALA A 262 -24.27 -15.05 -3.71
CA ALA A 262 -23.78 -14.37 -2.51
C ALA A 262 -24.92 -13.64 -1.77
N ASP A 263 -25.72 -12.86 -2.50
CA ASP A 263 -26.87 -12.14 -1.96
C ASP A 263 -27.92 -13.11 -1.37
N GLU A 264 -28.14 -14.25 -2.03
CA GLU A 264 -29.06 -15.28 -1.52
C GLU A 264 -28.55 -15.92 -0.21
N ILE A 265 -27.24 -16.14 -0.08
CA ILE A 265 -26.62 -16.65 1.15
C ILE A 265 -26.74 -15.62 2.27
N GLU A 266 -26.49 -14.35 1.97
CA GLU A 266 -26.61 -13.25 2.94
C GLU A 266 -28.07 -13.07 3.40
N ALA A 267 -29.03 -13.11 2.47
CA ALA A 267 -30.45 -13.06 2.81
C ALA A 267 -30.86 -14.23 3.74
N LYS A 268 -30.33 -15.44 3.51
CA LYS A 268 -30.56 -16.59 4.40
C LYS A 268 -29.97 -16.38 5.80
N ARG A 269 -28.77 -15.80 5.91
CA ARG A 269 -28.16 -15.45 7.20
C ARG A 269 -29.00 -14.41 7.93
N ASN A 270 -29.39 -13.33 7.27
CA ASN A 270 -30.21 -12.28 7.87
C ASN A 270 -31.57 -12.81 8.33
N ALA A 271 -32.17 -13.74 7.56
CA ALA A 271 -33.41 -14.40 7.97
C ALA A 271 -33.22 -15.32 9.19
N GLN A 272 -32.06 -15.93 9.35
CA GLN A 272 -31.72 -16.71 10.56
C GLN A 272 -31.49 -15.79 11.76
N GLU A 273 -30.74 -14.70 11.61
CA GLU A 273 -30.52 -13.70 12.66
C GLU A 273 -31.83 -13.09 13.15
N LEU A 274 -32.77 -12.77 12.25
CA LEU A 274 -34.10 -12.29 12.63
C LEU A 274 -34.88 -13.32 13.45
N LYS A 275 -34.85 -14.60 13.05
CA LYS A 275 -35.48 -15.69 13.81
C LYS A 275 -34.85 -15.86 15.19
N GLU A 276 -33.53 -15.74 15.29
CA GLU A 276 -32.80 -15.79 16.57
C GLU A 276 -33.15 -14.61 17.47
N LEU A 277 -33.29 -13.40 16.91
CA LEU A 277 -33.73 -12.21 17.65
C LEU A 277 -35.18 -12.32 18.13
N GLU A 278 -36.09 -12.86 17.30
CA GLU A 278 -37.47 -13.16 17.70
C GLU A 278 -37.53 -14.18 18.84
N GLN A 279 -36.63 -15.18 18.82
CA GLN A 279 -36.52 -16.19 19.88
C GLN A 279 -35.72 -15.71 21.10
N CYS A 280 -35.04 -14.57 21.01
CA CYS A 280 -34.25 -14.03 22.10
C CYS A 280 -35.16 -13.49 23.22
N THR A 281 -35.31 -14.29 24.26
CA THR A 281 -36.08 -13.95 25.47
C THR A 281 -35.29 -13.09 26.47
N PHE A 282 -34.10 -12.61 26.10
CA PHE A 282 -33.27 -11.79 26.98
C PHE A 282 -33.93 -10.44 27.26
N ARG A 283 -34.51 -10.33 28.45
CA ARG A 283 -35.01 -9.08 29.02
C ARG A 283 -33.96 -8.55 29.99
N PRO A 284 -33.07 -7.63 29.57
CA PRO A 284 -32.10 -7.07 30.50
C PRO A 284 -32.83 -6.36 31.64
N ASN A 285 -32.58 -6.82 32.87
CA ASN A 285 -33.13 -6.22 34.07
C ASN A 285 -32.50 -4.83 34.31
N LEU A 286 -33.12 -3.78 33.78
CA LEU A 286 -32.70 -2.38 33.95
C LEU A 286 -32.93 -1.83 35.38
N ARG A 287 -33.45 -2.64 36.31
CA ARG A 287 -33.71 -2.26 37.71
C ARG A 287 -32.58 -2.68 38.65
N LYS A 288 -31.36 -2.24 38.39
CA LYS A 288 -30.29 -2.16 39.41
C LYS A 288 -29.58 -0.83 39.30
N SER A 289 -30.28 0.25 39.62
CA SER A 289 -29.63 1.50 39.99
C SER A 289 -28.99 1.31 41.37
N GLY A 290 -27.68 1.05 41.39
CA GLY A 290 -26.90 1.00 42.62
C GLY A 290 -26.92 2.33 43.39
N PRO A 291 -26.61 2.32 44.69
CA PRO A 291 -26.72 3.49 45.55
C PRO A 291 -25.69 4.53 45.13
N ARG A 292 -26.15 5.71 44.70
CA ARG A 292 -25.28 6.87 44.47
C ARG A 292 -24.65 7.29 45.79
N LYS A 293 -23.33 7.08 45.92
CA LYS A 293 -22.46 7.75 46.91
C LYS A 293 -22.68 9.26 46.78
N ARG A 294 -23.37 9.88 47.74
CA ARG A 294 -23.39 11.33 47.91
C ARG A 294 -22.05 11.72 48.53
N LEU A 295 -21.24 12.51 47.81
CA LEU A 295 -20.17 13.30 48.43
C LEU A 295 -20.75 14.60 49.00
N PRO A 296 -20.25 15.08 50.15
CA PRO A 296 -20.75 16.25 50.86
C PRO A 296 -20.18 17.54 50.27
N GLY A 297 -21.04 18.50 49.93
CA GLY A 297 -20.62 19.78 49.36
C GLY A 297 -21.79 20.66 48.91
N THR A 298 -22.78 20.86 49.78
CA THR A 298 -23.71 21.99 49.69
C THR A 298 -22.94 23.26 50.09
N LYS A 299 -23.05 24.39 49.40
CA LYS A 299 -24.19 25.32 49.43
C LYS A 299 -24.16 26.22 48.19
N ASN A 300 -25.33 26.75 47.87
CA ASN A 300 -25.64 27.81 46.90
C ASN A 300 -26.19 27.29 45.57
N SER A 301 -27.49 26.96 45.54
CA SER A 301 -28.46 27.67 44.70
C SER A 301 -29.89 27.20 45.00
N PRO A 302 -30.89 28.10 44.87
CA PRO A 302 -32.22 27.90 45.44
C PRO A 302 -33.08 27.02 44.54
N SER A 303 -33.82 26.10 45.16
CA SER A 303 -34.91 25.37 44.50
C SER A 303 -36.07 26.31 44.18
N PRO A 304 -36.78 26.16 43.04
CA PRO A 304 -38.07 26.81 42.82
C PRO A 304 -39.16 26.11 43.66
N PRO A 305 -40.26 26.80 44.00
CA PRO A 305 -41.22 26.33 44.97
C PRO A 305 -42.02 25.13 44.45
N ARG A 306 -42.27 24.20 45.37
CA ARG A 306 -43.35 23.24 45.29
C ARG A 306 -44.67 23.99 45.24
N ASN A 307 -45.38 23.92 44.13
CA ASN A 307 -46.83 23.90 44.17
C ASN A 307 -47.25 22.44 44.18
N ALA A 308 -47.89 22.05 45.28
CA ALA A 308 -48.86 20.97 45.27
C ALA A 308 -50.02 21.38 44.36
N ASP A 309 -50.79 20.40 43.91
CA ASP A 309 -51.93 20.55 42.98
C ASP A 309 -51.56 20.40 41.50
N ASP A 310 -51.18 19.19 41.07
CA ASP A 310 -51.72 18.60 39.83
C ASP A 310 -51.46 17.08 39.78
N ALA A 311 -52.39 16.33 40.37
CA ALA A 311 -52.44 14.87 40.26
C ALA A 311 -53.22 14.51 38.99
N GLY A 312 -52.53 14.32 37.86
CA GLY A 312 -53.16 13.69 36.69
C GLY A 312 -52.68 14.08 35.28
N ARG A 313 -51.40 13.89 34.95
CA ARG A 313 -50.98 13.69 33.54
C ARG A 313 -49.54 13.17 33.43
N ALA A 314 -49.38 11.86 33.51
CA ALA A 314 -48.15 11.20 33.04
C ALA A 314 -48.20 11.12 31.50
N SER A 315 -47.93 12.23 30.83
CA SER A 315 -47.73 12.25 29.38
C SER A 315 -46.41 11.57 29.02
N GLU A 316 -46.48 10.63 28.10
CA GLU A 316 -45.39 9.90 27.44
C GLU A 316 -44.23 10.83 27.04
N GLN A 317 -43.22 10.94 27.90
CA GLN A 317 -41.97 11.58 27.50
C GLN A 317 -41.17 10.56 26.69
N PRO A 318 -40.83 10.85 25.41
CA PRO A 318 -40.04 9.92 24.61
C PRO A 318 -38.71 9.67 25.31
N VAL A 319 -38.32 8.40 25.38
CA VAL A 319 -37.06 7.98 26.00
C VAL A 319 -35.91 8.59 25.22
N ILE A 320 -35.36 9.71 25.71
CA ILE A 320 -34.20 10.36 25.11
C ILE A 320 -32.98 9.50 25.43
N VAL A 321 -32.65 8.58 24.52
CA VAL A 321 -31.42 7.80 24.59
C VAL A 321 -30.26 8.75 24.34
N ARG A 322 -29.51 9.04 25.41
CA ARG A 322 -28.35 9.92 25.39
C ARG A 322 -27.31 9.35 24.41
N GLY A 323 -27.07 10.07 23.31
CA GLY A 323 -26.17 9.65 22.23
C GLY A 323 -26.85 9.20 20.93
N LEU A 324 -28.19 9.07 20.90
CA LEU A 324 -28.94 8.73 19.69
C LEU A 324 -28.77 9.78 18.58
N GLY A 325 -28.74 11.07 18.93
CA GLY A 325 -28.47 12.15 17.97
C GLY A 325 -27.13 11.97 17.26
N ARG A 326 -26.04 11.75 18.02
CA ARG A 326 -24.71 11.49 17.46
C ARG A 326 -24.66 10.22 16.60
N PHE A 327 -25.40 9.18 16.98
CA PHE A 327 -25.49 7.96 16.19
C PHE A 327 -26.20 8.19 14.85
N LEU A 328 -27.30 8.95 14.85
CA LEU A 328 -28.01 9.32 13.63
C LEU A 328 -27.15 10.23 12.73
N GLU A 329 -26.43 11.19 13.30
CA GLU A 329 -25.45 12.02 12.59
C GLU A 329 -24.35 11.18 11.93
N LEU A 330 -23.76 10.23 12.65
CA LEU A 330 -22.74 9.32 12.11
C LEU A 330 -23.29 8.44 10.98
N ARG A 331 -24.52 7.96 11.13
CA ARG A 331 -25.21 7.16 10.10
C ARG A 331 -25.51 7.98 8.84
N GLU A 332 -25.93 9.24 9.00
CA GLU A 332 -26.12 10.16 7.88
C GLU A 332 -24.80 10.49 7.17
N LEU A 333 -23.73 10.68 7.95
CA LEU A 333 -22.40 10.96 7.42
C LEU A 333 -21.86 9.75 6.63
N ALA A 334 -22.02 8.53 7.15
CA ALA A 334 -21.66 7.31 6.44
C ALA A 334 -22.45 7.15 5.12
N ARG A 335 -23.75 7.44 5.13
CA ARG A 335 -24.60 7.40 3.92
C ARG A 335 -24.13 8.42 2.87
N LYS A 336 -23.75 9.63 3.30
CA LYS A 336 -23.19 10.67 2.42
C LYS A 336 -21.87 10.22 1.78
N GLN A 337 -20.97 9.64 2.58
CA GLN A 337 -19.69 9.11 2.07
C GLN A 337 -19.89 8.01 1.03
N GLN A 338 -20.82 7.07 1.28
CA GLN A 338 -21.15 6.02 0.32
C GLN A 338 -21.74 6.58 -0.97
N ALA A 339 -22.65 7.55 -0.89
CA ALA A 339 -23.23 8.20 -2.06
C ALA A 339 -22.17 8.95 -2.89
N GLU A 340 -21.26 9.68 -2.24
CA GLU A 340 -20.15 10.35 -2.91
C GLU A 340 -19.20 9.35 -3.58
N GLN A 341 -18.88 8.25 -2.89
CA GLN A 341 -18.06 7.17 -3.45
C GLN A 341 -18.72 6.59 -4.69
N LYS A 342 -20.02 6.27 -4.63
CA LYS A 342 -20.77 5.76 -5.79
C LYS A 342 -20.77 6.75 -6.95
N GLN A 343 -20.95 8.05 -6.69
CA GLN A 343 -20.85 9.08 -7.74
C GLN A 343 -19.46 9.15 -8.35
N ARG A 344 -18.40 8.99 -7.56
CA ARG A 344 -17.02 8.92 -8.08
C ARG A 344 -16.82 7.68 -8.94
N GLU A 345 -17.32 6.53 -8.49
CA GLU A 345 -17.26 5.28 -9.24
C GLU A 345 -18.03 5.38 -10.55
N GLU A 346 -19.25 5.91 -10.55
CA GLU A 346 -20.04 6.17 -11.77
C GLU A 346 -19.32 7.12 -12.73
N LYS A 347 -18.63 8.15 -12.21
CA LYS A 347 -17.88 9.11 -13.03
C LYS A 347 -16.61 8.51 -13.63
N VAL A 348 -15.88 7.70 -12.86
CA VAL A 348 -14.59 7.12 -13.26
C VAL A 348 -14.80 5.90 -14.16
N PHE A 349 -15.73 5.03 -13.78
CA PHE A 349 -15.95 3.74 -14.42
C PHE A 349 -17.13 3.74 -15.39
N ALA A 350 -17.88 4.86 -15.48
CA ALA A 350 -18.96 5.14 -16.44
C ALA A 350 -19.49 3.91 -17.21
N PRO A 351 -20.15 2.95 -16.54
CA PRO A 351 -20.56 1.68 -17.15
C PRO A 351 -21.64 1.88 -18.24
N ASN A 352 -22.28 3.06 -18.27
CA ASN A 352 -23.32 3.43 -19.22
C ASN A 352 -22.85 4.45 -20.26
N ALA A 353 -21.57 4.85 -20.27
CA ALA A 353 -21.05 5.59 -21.41
C ALA A 353 -20.94 4.59 -22.56
N ASN A 354 -21.51 4.93 -23.73
CA ASN A 354 -21.33 4.21 -24.99
C ASN A 354 -19.83 4.19 -25.33
N TYR A 355 -19.09 3.27 -24.72
CA TYR A 355 -17.70 3.01 -25.04
C TYR A 355 -17.71 2.19 -26.32
N GLU A 356 -17.56 2.85 -27.46
CA GLU A 356 -17.21 2.15 -28.69
C GLU A 356 -15.76 1.68 -28.58
N PRO A 357 -15.51 0.37 -28.56
CA PRO A 357 -14.14 -0.14 -28.53
C PRO A 357 -13.43 0.31 -29.82
N ARG A 358 -12.52 1.27 -29.69
CA ARG A 358 -11.61 1.65 -30.77
C ARG A 358 -10.60 0.52 -30.92
N SER A 359 -10.42 0.02 -32.15
CA SER A 359 -9.49 -1.06 -32.50
C SER A 359 -8.01 -0.70 -32.29
N TYR A 360 -7.71 0.54 -31.95
CA TYR A 360 -6.36 1.02 -31.66
C TYR A 360 -6.39 2.11 -30.58
N THR A 361 -5.41 2.03 -29.67
CA THR A 361 -5.16 3.08 -28.69
C THR A 361 -4.53 4.27 -29.41
N VAL A 362 -5.26 5.37 -29.55
CA VAL A 362 -4.68 6.65 -29.98
C VAL A 362 -3.95 7.24 -28.78
N PRO A 363 -2.61 7.34 -28.78
CA PRO A 363 -1.91 8.02 -27.69
C PRO A 363 -2.35 9.48 -27.72
N LYS A 364 -3.14 9.87 -26.72
CA LYS A 364 -3.47 11.28 -26.50
C LYS A 364 -2.14 11.99 -26.26
N PRO A 365 -1.80 13.05 -27.02
CA PRO A 365 -0.55 13.77 -26.79
C PRO A 365 -0.56 14.29 -25.35
N PHE A 366 0.30 13.72 -24.53
CA PHE A 366 0.50 14.11 -23.15
C PHE A 366 1.69 15.05 -23.11
N LYS A 367 1.51 16.19 -22.42
CA LYS A 367 2.62 17.09 -22.15
C LYS A 367 3.43 16.44 -21.03
N LEU A 368 4.55 15.80 -21.39
CA LEU A 368 5.54 15.32 -20.43
C LEU A 368 6.12 16.55 -19.73
N SER A 369 5.78 16.70 -18.45
CA SER A 369 6.03 17.85 -17.59
C SER A 369 5.27 19.11 -17.98
N GLU A 370 4.42 19.57 -17.06
CA GLU A 370 4.10 20.99 -17.01
C GLU A 370 5.42 21.72 -16.75
N SER A 371 5.69 22.78 -17.50
CA SER A 371 6.88 23.59 -17.23
C SER A 371 6.86 24.00 -15.76
N SER A 372 8.01 24.03 -15.08
CA SER A 372 8.11 24.41 -13.66
C SER A 372 7.35 25.71 -13.35
N LYS A 373 7.25 26.62 -14.33
CA LYS A 373 6.49 27.88 -14.24
C LYS A 373 4.98 27.65 -14.17
N ASP A 374 4.43 26.71 -14.94
CA ASP A 374 3.00 26.41 -14.96
C ASP A 374 2.54 25.69 -13.69
N SER A 375 3.36 24.79 -13.16
CA SER A 375 3.08 24.12 -11.88
C SER A 375 3.11 25.09 -10.70
N ILE A 376 4.07 26.03 -10.69
CA ILE A 376 4.14 27.13 -9.71
C ILE A 376 2.90 28.02 -9.83
N ARG A 377 2.51 28.44 -11.04
CA ARG A 377 1.30 29.26 -11.26
C ARG A 377 0.03 28.58 -10.77
N ARG A 378 -0.14 27.29 -11.07
CA ARG A 378 -1.30 26.53 -10.60
C ARG A 378 -1.32 26.40 -9.08
N ARG A 379 -0.17 26.14 -8.45
CA ARG A 379 -0.04 26.08 -6.98
C ARG A 379 -0.38 27.41 -6.32
N LEU A 380 0.08 28.53 -6.89
CA LEU A 380 -0.25 29.86 -6.41
C LEU A 380 -1.75 30.16 -6.55
N LYS A 381 -2.35 29.82 -7.70
CA LYS A 381 -3.77 29.98 -7.95
C LYS A 381 -4.63 29.19 -6.96
N VAL A 382 -4.31 27.91 -6.74
CA VAL A 382 -5.01 27.07 -5.76
C VAL A 382 -4.88 27.64 -4.34
N ARG A 383 -3.70 28.13 -3.97
CA ARG A 383 -3.47 28.77 -2.66
C ARG A 383 -4.25 30.07 -2.50
N GLU A 384 -4.44 30.82 -3.58
CA GLU A 384 -5.25 32.03 -3.57
C GLU A 384 -6.75 31.73 -3.48
N GLU A 385 -7.23 30.73 -4.22
CA GLU A 385 -8.61 30.24 -4.13
C GLU A 385 -8.94 29.71 -2.73
N MET A 386 -8.02 28.94 -2.11
CA MET A 386 -8.16 28.50 -0.70
C MET A 386 -8.27 29.69 0.26
N ARG A 387 -7.35 30.67 0.16
CA ARG A 387 -7.40 31.89 0.98
C ARG A 387 -8.66 32.74 0.73
N ALA A 388 -9.21 32.70 -0.48
CA ALA A 388 -10.46 33.40 -0.80
C ALA A 388 -11.65 32.70 -0.13
N LYS A 389 -11.70 31.36 -0.19
CA LYS A 389 -12.71 30.56 0.52
C LYS A 389 -12.64 30.77 2.03
N GLU A 390 -11.43 30.70 2.60
CA GLU A 390 -11.20 31.00 4.03
C GLU A 390 -11.67 32.41 4.41
N ARG A 391 -11.42 33.42 3.56
CA ARG A 391 -11.93 34.79 3.78
C ARG A 391 -13.46 34.88 3.70
N THR A 392 -14.10 34.11 2.82
CA THR A 392 -15.56 34.09 2.70
C THR A 392 -16.23 33.37 3.86
N GLU A 393 -15.58 32.33 4.39
CA GLU A 393 -16.04 31.55 5.54
C GLU A 393 -15.71 32.23 6.89
N CYS A 394 -14.80 33.21 6.88
CA CYS A 394 -14.46 33.96 8.08
C CYS A 394 -15.63 34.85 8.53
N THR A 395 -16.34 34.40 9.56
CA THR A 395 -17.42 35.14 10.24
C THR A 395 -16.89 36.21 11.20
N PHE A 396 -15.60 36.17 11.54
CA PHE A 396 -14.95 37.11 12.44
C PHE A 396 -14.57 38.40 11.70
N ARG A 397 -15.31 39.48 11.97
CA ARG A 397 -15.09 40.82 11.40
C ARG A 397 -14.75 41.82 12.51
N PRO A 398 -13.52 41.81 13.04
CA PRO A 398 -13.15 42.72 14.11
C PRO A 398 -13.13 44.16 13.57
N GLN A 399 -13.80 45.07 14.27
CA GLN A 399 -13.65 46.50 14.01
C GLN A 399 -12.29 46.94 14.57
N THR A 400 -11.33 47.18 13.68
CA THR A 400 -10.02 47.72 14.05
C THR A 400 -9.92 49.18 13.60
N VAL A 401 -9.10 49.98 14.28
CA VAL A 401 -8.83 51.38 13.90
C VAL A 401 -8.37 51.45 12.44
N ALA A 402 -7.51 50.52 12.00
CA ALA A 402 -7.08 50.42 10.60
C ALA A 402 -8.24 50.17 9.61
N SER A 403 -9.25 49.38 10.00
CA SER A 403 -10.43 49.15 9.16
C SER A 403 -11.31 50.41 9.04
N GLN A 404 -11.38 51.22 10.10
CA GLN A 404 -12.08 52.51 10.07
C GLN A 404 -11.33 53.50 9.18
N SER A 405 -9.99 53.60 9.32
CA SER A 405 -9.17 54.47 8.47
C SER A 405 -9.26 54.11 6.99
N ARG A 406 -9.26 52.80 6.65
CA ARG A 406 -9.47 52.36 5.25
C ARG A 406 -10.84 52.75 4.70
N ARG A 407 -11.90 52.61 5.49
CA ARG A 407 -13.25 53.04 5.07
C ARG A 407 -13.32 54.54 4.82
N VAL A 408 -12.66 55.35 5.66
CA VAL A 408 -12.58 56.80 5.45
C VAL A 408 -11.85 57.12 4.14
N LEU A 409 -10.72 56.44 3.88
CA LEU A 409 -9.97 56.61 2.63
C LEU A 409 -10.77 56.14 1.41
N GLU A 410 -11.44 55.00 1.47
CA GLU A 410 -12.34 54.52 0.39
C GLU A 410 -13.47 55.52 0.13
N ASN A 411 -14.07 56.10 1.17
CA ASN A 411 -15.11 57.12 1.03
C ASN A 411 -14.59 58.44 0.44
N MET A 412 -13.29 58.74 0.60
CA MET A 412 -12.66 59.91 -0.01
C MET A 412 -12.19 59.65 -1.45
N LEU A 413 -11.86 58.40 -1.81
CA LEU A 413 -11.45 58.01 -3.16
C LEU A 413 -12.65 57.71 -4.09
N ASN A 414 -13.79 57.34 -3.52
CA ASN A 414 -15.03 57.06 -4.27
C ASN A 414 -15.98 58.28 -4.34
N ARG A 415 -15.48 59.47 -4.00
CA ARG A 415 -16.11 60.78 -4.18
C ARG A 415 -15.35 61.54 -5.25
#